data_AF-X1RP00-F1
#
_entry.id   AF-X1RP00-F1
#
_cell.length_a   1.000
_cell.length_b   1.000
_cell.length_c   1.000
_cell.angle_alpha   90.00
_cell.angle_beta   90.00
_cell.angle_gamma   90.00
#
_symmetry.space_group_name_H-M   'P 1'
#
loop_
_entity.id
_entity.type
_entity.pdbx_description
1 polymer ?
#
loop_
_entity_poly.entity_id
_entity_poly.type
_entity_poly.pdbx_seq_one_letter_code
_entity_poly.pdbx_strand_id
1 'polypeptide(L)'
;MQLLTKEIRDKFKKIGSQDGKGGEAVCVVKFFDPTGSWTWYATEFDGEDIFFGLVDGFELEWGTFSLSELQTTKGRFGLGIERDRYIGMPKMKDISALKGRESSWCY
;
A
#
# COMPACT_ATOMS: atom_id res chain seq x y z
N MET A 1 16.36 -5.45 0.32
CA MET A 1 15.97 -4.09 -0.07
C MET A 1 15.26 -3.43 1.11
N GLN A 2 15.52 -2.16 1.41
CA GLN A 2 14.77 -1.44 2.43
C GLN A 2 13.43 -0.98 1.85
N LEU A 3 12.31 -1.51 2.38
CA LEU A 3 10.97 -1.18 1.90
C LEU A 3 10.59 0.25 2.26
N LEU A 4 10.78 0.66 3.51
CA LEU A 4 10.42 2.00 3.97
C LEU A 4 11.65 2.87 4.22
N THR A 5 11.81 3.94 3.44
CA THR A 5 12.90 4.92 3.60
C THR A 5 12.44 6.10 4.47
N LYS A 6 13.41 6.88 4.97
CA LYS A 6 13.12 8.12 5.73
C LYS A 6 12.24 9.09 4.93
N GLU A 7 12.52 9.24 3.63
CA GLU A 7 11.71 10.09 2.74
C GLU A 7 10.24 9.66 2.67
N ILE A 8 9.97 8.35 2.63
CA ILE A 8 8.58 7.85 2.60
C ILE A 8 7.91 8.10 3.96
N ARG A 9 8.61 7.90 5.07
CA ARG A 9 8.11 8.25 6.41
C ARG A 9 7.73 9.73 6.50
N ASP A 10 8.55 10.61 5.94
CA ASP A 10 8.26 12.05 5.92
C ASP A 10 7.07 12.38 5.01
N LYS A 11 6.87 11.66 3.89
CA LYS A 11 5.67 11.78 3.04
C LYS A 11 4.40 11.41 3.81
N PHE A 12 4.39 10.31 4.55
CA PHE A 12 3.25 9.94 5.40
C PHE A 12 2.92 11.03 6.42
N LYS A 13 3.94 11.54 7.15
CA LYS A 13 3.76 12.64 8.11
C LYS A 13 3.18 13.90 7.48
N LYS A 14 3.60 14.22 6.24
CA LYS A 14 3.13 15.41 5.51
C LYS A 14 1.68 15.29 5.06
N ILE A 15 1.26 14.10 4.63
CA ILE A 15 -0.11 13.85 4.14
C ILE A 15 -1.08 13.78 5.32
N GLY A 16 -0.65 13.20 6.44
CA GLY A 16 -1.48 13.03 7.62
C GLY A 16 -2.62 12.05 7.39
N SER A 17 -3.68 12.18 8.18
CA SER A 17 -4.80 11.24 8.14
C SER A 17 -5.63 11.35 6.86
N GLN A 18 -6.09 10.20 6.39
CA GLN A 18 -6.88 10.05 5.17
C GLN A 18 -8.22 9.34 5.40
N ASP A 19 -8.63 9.25 6.67
CA ASP A 19 -9.92 8.71 7.08
C ASP A 19 -11.09 9.35 6.31
N GLY A 20 -12.04 8.50 5.87
CA GLY A 20 -13.21 8.91 5.09
C GLY A 20 -12.94 9.40 3.66
N LYS A 21 -11.69 9.39 3.16
CA LYS A 21 -11.40 9.84 1.79
C LYS A 21 -11.66 8.77 0.72
N GLY A 22 -11.65 7.48 1.08
CA GLY A 22 -11.87 6.37 0.15
C GLY A 22 -11.02 6.51 -1.12
N GLY A 23 -11.67 6.59 -2.29
CA GLY A 23 -10.99 6.75 -3.59
C GLY A 23 -10.20 8.06 -3.75
N GLU A 24 -10.50 9.09 -2.95
CA GLU A 24 -9.74 10.35 -2.94
C GLU A 24 -8.47 10.28 -2.08
N ALA A 25 -8.28 9.21 -1.30
CA ALA A 25 -7.06 9.02 -0.53
C ALA A 25 -5.84 8.93 -1.45
N VAL A 26 -4.70 9.43 -0.99
CA VAL A 26 -3.42 9.40 -1.70
C VAL A 26 -2.68 8.12 -1.34
N CYS A 27 -2.32 7.32 -2.34
CA CYS A 27 -1.44 6.17 -2.16
C CYS A 27 0.00 6.65 -1.96
N VAL A 28 0.55 6.54 -0.76
CA VAL A 28 1.89 7.06 -0.45
C VAL A 28 2.97 6.11 -0.95
N VAL A 29 2.75 4.81 -0.76
CA VAL A 29 3.66 3.76 -1.18
C VAL A 29 2.86 2.53 -1.57
N LYS A 30 3.38 1.82 -2.58
CA LYS A 30 2.86 0.55 -3.04
C LYS A 30 3.89 -0.54 -2.83
N PHE A 31 3.45 -1.67 -2.29
CA PHE A 31 4.22 -2.89 -2.15
C PHE A 31 3.59 -4.00 -3.00
N PHE A 32 4.39 -4.96 -3.47
CA PHE A 32 3.88 -6.08 -4.25
C PHE A 32 4.75 -7.32 -4.07
N ASP A 33 4.12 -8.50 -4.18
CA ASP A 33 4.84 -9.77 -4.29
C ASP A 33 5.27 -9.97 -5.76
N PRO A 34 6.58 -9.95 -6.09
CA PRO A 34 7.05 -10.14 -7.46
C PRO A 34 6.79 -11.55 -8.01
N THR A 35 6.38 -12.48 -7.14
CA THR A 35 6.13 -13.89 -7.47
C THR A 35 4.68 -14.33 -7.28
N GLY A 36 3.81 -13.38 -6.90
CA GLY A 36 2.42 -13.61 -6.57
C GLY A 36 1.51 -12.53 -7.15
N SER A 37 0.25 -12.54 -6.72
CA SER A 37 -0.78 -11.58 -7.13
C SER A 37 -1.06 -10.50 -6.09
N TRP A 38 -0.35 -10.52 -4.95
CA TRP A 38 -0.65 -9.64 -3.83
C TRP A 38 -0.02 -8.27 -4.01
N THR A 39 -0.82 -7.23 -3.78
CA THR A 39 -0.39 -5.82 -3.82
C THR A 39 -0.99 -5.06 -2.64
N TRP A 40 -0.18 -4.21 -2.01
CA TRP A 40 -0.60 -3.36 -0.89
C TRP A 40 -0.41 -1.90 -1.26
N TYR A 41 -1.44 -1.09 -1.08
CA TYR A 41 -1.44 0.35 -1.35
C TYR A 41 -1.63 1.11 -0.04
N ALA A 42 -0.55 1.61 0.54
CA ALA A 42 -0.59 2.27 1.84
C ALA A 42 -0.98 3.75 1.71
N THR A 43 -1.98 4.17 2.47
CA THR A 43 -2.45 5.56 2.57
C THR A 43 -1.99 6.21 3.87
N GLU A 44 -1.86 5.43 4.94
CA GLU A 44 -1.43 5.89 6.26
C GLU A 44 -0.39 4.93 6.88
N PHE A 45 0.36 5.45 7.84
CA PHE A 45 1.39 4.71 8.58
C PHE A 45 1.46 5.25 10.01
N ASP A 46 1.46 4.35 11.00
CA ASP A 46 1.54 4.70 12.42
C ASP A 46 2.87 5.36 12.84
N GLY A 47 3.90 5.24 12.00
CA GLY A 47 5.24 5.76 12.26
C GLY A 47 6.22 4.70 12.74
N GLU A 48 5.76 3.49 13.06
CA GLU A 48 6.53 2.39 13.62
C GLU A 48 6.52 1.17 12.70
N ASP A 49 5.35 0.53 12.53
CA ASP A 49 5.22 -0.76 11.85
C ASP A 49 3.91 -0.93 11.05
N ILE A 50 2.79 -0.38 11.51
CA ILE A 50 1.48 -0.65 10.90
C ILE A 50 1.13 0.38 9.83
N PHE A 51 0.82 -0.11 8.64
CA PHE A 51 0.17 0.65 7.58
C PHE A 51 -1.34 0.47 7.63
N PHE A 52 -2.06 1.48 7.15
CA PHE A 52 -3.45 1.34 6.72
C PHE A 52 -3.54 1.66 5.22
N GLY A 53 -4.37 0.91 4.52
CA GLY A 53 -4.48 1.05 3.07
C GLY A 53 -5.33 -0.04 2.44
N LEU A 54 -5.27 -0.11 1.11
CA LEU A 54 -6.01 -1.09 0.33
C LEU A 54 -5.11 -2.30 0.01
N VAL A 55 -5.64 -3.48 0.24
CA VAL A 55 -5.00 -4.77 -0.04
C VAL A 55 -5.71 -5.40 -1.22
N ASP A 56 -4.96 -5.67 -2.30
CA ASP A 56 -5.42 -6.44 -3.45
C ASP A 56 -4.79 -7.83 -3.38
N GLY A 57 -5.56 -8.79 -2.86
CA GLY A 57 -5.16 -10.18 -2.67
C GLY A 57 -6.21 -11.12 -3.21
N PHE A 58 -6.90 -11.84 -2.32
CA PHE A 58 -8.07 -12.64 -2.69
C PHE A 58 -9.27 -11.76 -3.02
N GLU A 59 -9.48 -10.71 -2.22
CA GLU A 59 -10.48 -9.67 -2.42
C GLU A 59 -9.78 -8.30 -2.40
N LEU A 60 -10.52 -7.25 -2.75
CA LEU A 60 -10.04 -5.87 -2.69
C LEU A 60 -10.63 -5.20 -1.45
N GLU A 61 -9.81 -5.03 -0.42
CA GLU A 61 -10.29 -4.65 0.91
C GLU A 61 -9.42 -3.58 1.56
N TRP A 62 -10.05 -2.69 2.32
CA TRP A 62 -9.36 -1.74 3.18
C TRP A 62 -8.98 -2.43 4.48
N GLY A 63 -7.73 -2.28 4.91
CA GLY A 63 -7.24 -2.93 6.11
C GLY A 63 -5.88 -2.45 6.57
N THR A 64 -5.42 -3.06 7.65
CA THR A 64 -4.08 -2.81 8.20
C THR A 64 -3.12 -3.94 7.84
N PHE A 65 -1.84 -3.61 7.71
CA PHE A 65 -0.79 -4.58 7.43
C PHE A 65 0.57 -4.10 7.97
N SER A 66 1.42 -5.03 8.37
CA SER A 66 2.70 -4.75 9.06
C SER A 66 3.89 -4.62 8.10
N LEU A 67 4.74 -3.63 8.34
CA LEU A 67 6.04 -3.49 7.67
C LEU A 67 6.94 -4.69 7.96
N SER A 68 7.02 -5.12 9.22
CA SER A 68 7.86 -6.25 9.62
C SER A 68 7.44 -7.56 8.95
N GLU A 69 6.12 -7.80 8.81
CA GLU A 69 5.60 -8.95 8.05
C GLU A 69 5.99 -8.86 6.57
N LEU A 70 5.81 -7.71 5.91
CA LEU A 70 6.22 -7.54 4.51
C LEU A 70 7.73 -7.75 4.31
N GLN A 71 8.56 -7.32 5.26
CA GLN A 71 10.02 -7.46 5.18
C GLN A 71 10.51 -8.90 5.37
N THR A 72 9.80 -9.69 6.19
CA THR A 72 10.16 -11.07 6.51
C THR A 72 9.52 -12.09 5.57
N THR A 73 8.41 -11.73 4.93
CA THR A 73 7.70 -12.57 3.96
C THR A 73 8.61 -12.95 2.79
N LYS A 74 8.59 -14.25 2.47
CA LYS A 74 9.29 -14.85 1.33
C LYS A 74 8.28 -15.54 0.42
N GLY A 75 8.16 -15.03 -0.79
CA GLY A 75 7.43 -15.67 -1.88
C GLY A 75 8.26 -16.78 -2.54
N ARG A 76 7.90 -17.10 -3.79
CA ARG A 76 8.59 -18.15 -4.55
C ARG A 76 10.05 -17.76 -4.80
N PHE A 77 10.90 -18.77 -4.93
CA PHE A 77 12.34 -18.59 -5.15
C PHE A 77 13.08 -17.79 -4.05
N GLY A 78 12.47 -17.64 -2.87
CA GLY A 78 13.05 -16.86 -1.77
C GLY A 78 13.04 -15.34 -1.99
N LEU A 79 12.29 -14.86 -2.99
CA LEU A 79 12.09 -13.43 -3.22
C LEU A 79 11.15 -12.87 -2.17
N GLY A 80 11.50 -11.69 -1.63
CA GLY A 80 10.64 -10.99 -0.68
C GLY A 80 9.68 -10.03 -1.39
N ILE A 81 8.82 -9.38 -0.60
CA ILE A 81 8.00 -8.27 -1.08
C ILE A 81 8.90 -7.13 -1.56
N GLU A 82 8.46 -6.44 -2.61
CA GLU A 82 9.15 -5.29 -3.19
C GLU A 82 8.33 -4.01 -3.07
N ARG A 83 9.02 -2.87 -3.17
CA ARG A 83 8.40 -1.54 -3.21
C ARG A 83 8.42 -0.98 -4.62
N ASP A 84 7.28 -0.47 -5.07
CA ASP A 84 7.17 0.31 -6.29
C ASP A 84 7.85 1.69 -6.14
N ARG A 85 8.80 2.00 -7.01
CA ARG A 85 9.54 3.28 -6.99
C ARG A 85 8.91 4.36 -7.86
N TYR A 86 7.94 4.02 -8.69
CA TYR A 86 7.38 4.89 -9.73
C TYR A 86 5.90 5.21 -9.50
N ILE A 87 5.33 4.79 -8.37
CA ILE A 87 3.91 4.97 -8.08
C ILE A 87 3.45 6.43 -8.20
N GLY A 88 4.29 7.42 -7.86
CA GLY A 88 4.02 8.83 -8.11
C GLY A 88 2.95 9.48 -7.21
N MET A 89 2.54 8.78 -6.14
CA MET A 89 1.52 9.23 -5.18
C MET A 89 0.16 9.63 -5.78
N PRO A 90 -0.48 8.75 -6.56
CA PRO A 90 -1.77 9.03 -7.18
C PRO A 90 -2.87 8.96 -6.12
N LYS A 91 -4.03 9.51 -6.45
CA LYS A 91 -5.24 9.16 -5.70
C LYS A 91 -5.59 7.71 -5.97
N MET A 92 -6.20 7.07 -4.99
CA MET A 92 -6.54 5.67 -5.05
C MET A 92 -7.46 5.34 -6.24
N LYS A 93 -8.42 6.22 -6.57
CA LYS A 93 -9.28 6.11 -7.76
C LYS A 93 -8.55 6.22 -9.11
N ASP A 94 -7.37 6.85 -9.14
CA ASP A 94 -6.62 7.10 -10.37
C ASP A 94 -5.64 5.94 -10.70
N ILE A 95 -5.52 4.96 -9.80
CA ILE A 95 -4.67 3.78 -10.00
C ILE A 95 -5.34 2.88 -11.04
N SER A 96 -4.71 2.74 -12.21
CA SER A 96 -5.25 1.97 -13.33
C SER A 96 -5.55 0.50 -12.98
N ALA A 97 -4.76 -0.11 -12.10
CA ALA A 97 -4.96 -1.49 -11.63
C ALA A 97 -6.24 -1.68 -10.79
N LEU A 98 -6.82 -0.60 -10.26
CA LEU A 98 -8.02 -0.62 -9.42
C LEU A 98 -9.30 -0.27 -10.20
N LYS A 99 -9.19 0.17 -11.46
CA LYS A 99 -10.34 0.57 -12.28
C LYS A 99 -11.33 -0.58 -12.45
N GLY A 100 -12.63 -0.31 -12.28
CA GLY A 100 -13.69 -1.31 -12.38
C GLY A 100 -13.84 -2.21 -11.14
N ARG A 101 -13.01 -2.04 -10.12
CA ARG A 101 -13.14 -2.70 -8.81
C ARG A 101 -13.62 -1.73 -7.72
N GLU A 102 -14.36 -0.71 -8.17
CA GLU A 102 -14.70 0.51 -7.42
C GLU A 102 -15.78 0.31 -6.35
N SER A 103 -16.41 -0.85 -6.29
CA SER A 103 -17.41 -1.17 -5.25
C SER A 103 -16.86 -1.10 -3.83
N SER A 104 -15.53 -1.19 -3.65
CA SER A 104 -14.85 -1.09 -2.36
C SER A 104 -14.58 0.36 -1.88
N TRP A 105 -14.97 1.40 -2.63
CA TRP A 105 -14.81 2.80 -2.17
C TRP A 105 -15.97 3.31 -1.29
N CYS A 106 -17.07 2.55 -1.22
CA CYS A 106 -18.28 2.94 -0.50
C CYS A 106 -18.36 2.21 0.85
N TYR A 107 -17.54 2.61 1.82
CA TYR A 107 -17.86 2.49 3.25
C TYR A 107 -17.27 3.68 4.00
#